data_AF-A0A9D7AM21-F1
#
_entry.id   AF-A0A9D7AM21-F1
#
_cell.length_a   1.000
_cell.length_b   1.000
_cell.length_c   1.000
_cell.angle_alpha   90.00
_cell.angle_beta   90.00
_cell.angle_gamma   90.00
#
_symmetry.space_group_name_H-M   'P 1'
#
loop_
_entity.id
_entity.type
_entity.pdbx_description
1 polymer ?
#
loop_
_entity_poly.entity_id
_entity_poly.type
_entity_poly.pdbx_seq_one_letter_code
_entity_poly.pdbx_strand_id
1 'polypeptide(L)'
;MSASKNDFALYCCDLLAAAGPCVAKRMFGGFGISTDGLTLAIVADLGGGEKLWLKADEDCRAQFEAAGCARFIYQAKGKPMGMNYYSAPEEAMESPALMAPWARLSLACALKARAAKIKPPARSKPAAAKPPGKAVRSAKPPRGR
;
A
#
# COMPACT_ATOMS: atom_id res chain seq x y z
N MET A 1 14.44 -15.44 -21.61
CA MET A 1 13.22 -14.96 -22.28
C MET A 1 12.81 -13.65 -21.64
N SER A 2 13.02 -12.52 -22.31
CA SER A 2 12.55 -11.22 -21.79
C SER A 2 11.04 -11.15 -21.96
N ALA A 3 10.29 -11.56 -20.94
CA ALA A 3 8.89 -11.18 -20.84
C ALA A 3 8.86 -9.66 -20.91
N SER A 4 8.21 -9.11 -21.95
CA SER A 4 8.04 -7.66 -22.04
C SER A 4 7.30 -7.21 -20.79
N LYS A 5 7.61 -6.05 -20.23
CA LYS A 5 7.00 -5.58 -18.97
C LYS A 5 5.46 -5.57 -18.98
N ASN A 6 4.88 -5.44 -20.18
CA ASN A 6 3.45 -5.60 -20.43
C ASN A 6 2.96 -7.03 -20.15
N ASP A 7 3.71 -8.06 -20.54
CA ASP A 7 3.37 -9.48 -20.37
C ASP A 7 3.26 -9.84 -18.89
N PHE A 8 4.25 -9.42 -18.09
CA PHE A 8 4.20 -9.63 -16.63
C PHE A 8 3.01 -8.90 -15.99
N ALA A 9 2.70 -7.68 -16.44
CA ALA A 9 1.55 -6.94 -15.94
C ALA A 9 0.22 -7.61 -16.33
N LEU A 10 0.10 -8.17 -17.53
CA LEU A 10 -1.06 -8.93 -17.98
C LEU A 10 -1.21 -10.24 -17.19
N TYR A 11 -0.10 -10.95 -16.95
CA TYR A 11 -0.07 -12.13 -16.09
C TYR A 11 -0.54 -11.81 -14.66
N CYS A 12 -0.08 -10.69 -14.09
CA CYS A 12 -0.56 -10.24 -12.79
C CYS A 12 -2.06 -9.90 -12.80
N CYS A 13 -2.60 -9.36 -13.90
CA CYS A 13 -4.04 -9.15 -14.03
C CYS A 13 -4.82 -10.47 -14.00
N ASP A 14 -4.29 -11.52 -14.64
CA ASP A 14 -4.90 -12.85 -14.65
C ASP A 14 -4.89 -13.48 -13.24
N LEU A 15 -3.76 -13.39 -12.53
CA LEU A 15 -3.67 -13.80 -11.12
C LEU A 15 -4.66 -13.06 -10.22
N LEU A 16 -4.92 -11.79 -10.51
CA LEU A 16 -5.85 -10.94 -9.76
C LEU A 16 -7.30 -11.02 -10.27
N ALA A 17 -7.59 -11.85 -11.27
CA ALA A 17 -8.94 -11.96 -11.84
C ALA A 17 -10.00 -12.37 -10.80
N ALA A 18 -9.59 -13.04 -9.71
CA ALA A 18 -10.45 -13.36 -8.57
C ALA A 18 -11.01 -12.13 -7.82
N ALA A 19 -10.39 -10.96 -7.99
CA ALA A 19 -10.87 -9.68 -7.46
C ALA A 19 -11.77 -8.92 -8.45
N GLY A 20 -11.84 -9.33 -9.72
CA GLY A 20 -12.65 -8.70 -10.75
C GLY A 20 -11.85 -8.29 -12.00
N PRO A 21 -12.47 -7.54 -12.92
CA PRO A 21 -11.85 -7.13 -14.18
C PRO A 21 -10.69 -6.17 -13.90
N CYS A 22 -9.46 -6.70 -13.97
CA CYS A 22 -8.24 -5.97 -13.68
C CYS A 22 -7.65 -5.36 -14.96
N VAL A 23 -7.25 -4.09 -14.88
CA VAL A 23 -6.62 -3.36 -15.98
C VAL A 23 -5.22 -2.92 -15.54
N ALA A 24 -4.21 -3.37 -16.27
CA ALA A 24 -2.84 -2.90 -16.12
C ALA A 24 -2.66 -1.57 -16.85
N LYS A 25 -2.22 -0.54 -16.14
CA LYS A 25 -1.93 0.79 -16.67
C LYS A 25 -0.51 1.17 -16.34
N ARG A 26 0.28 1.56 -17.34
CA ARG A 26 1.68 1.98 -17.12
C ARG A 26 1.73 3.26 -16.26
N MET A 27 2.38 3.19 -15.10
CA MET A 27 2.49 4.29 -14.14
C MET A 27 3.82 4.21 -13.36
N PHE A 28 4.51 5.35 -13.19
CA PHE A 28 5.72 5.49 -12.34
C PHE A 28 6.84 4.47 -12.61
N GLY A 29 7.19 4.24 -13.88
CA GLY A 29 8.29 3.33 -14.24
C GLY A 29 7.96 1.84 -14.15
N GLY A 30 6.73 1.49 -13.76
CA GLY A 30 6.17 0.14 -13.78
C GLY A 30 4.71 0.14 -14.26
N PHE A 31 3.87 -0.71 -13.67
CA PHE A 31 2.44 -0.83 -13.99
C PHE A 31 1.58 -0.74 -12.74
N GLY A 32 0.49 0.02 -12.77
CA GLY A 32 -0.57 -0.04 -11.77
C GLY A 32 -1.68 -0.95 -12.26
N ILE A 33 -2.14 -1.86 -11.40
CA ILE A 33 -3.29 -2.71 -11.66
C ILE A 33 -4.49 -2.12 -10.92
N SER A 34 -5.52 -1.82 -11.68
CA SER A 34 -6.76 -1.23 -11.17
C SER A 34 -7.98 -2.02 -11.62
N THR A 35 -8.95 -2.22 -10.72
CA THR A 35 -10.27 -2.77 -11.03
C THR A 35 -11.34 -1.73 -10.70
N ASP A 36 -12.32 -1.52 -11.57
CA ASP A 36 -13.40 -0.54 -11.37
C ASP A 36 -12.93 0.87 -10.91
N GLY A 37 -11.77 1.32 -11.41
CA GLY A 37 -11.16 2.60 -11.03
C GLY A 37 -10.45 2.62 -9.68
N LEU A 38 -10.28 1.47 -9.03
CA LEU A 38 -9.57 1.28 -7.77
C LEU A 38 -8.25 0.57 -7.97
N THR A 39 -7.14 1.19 -7.55
CA THR A 39 -5.82 0.56 -7.58
C THR A 39 -5.72 -0.52 -6.51
N LEU A 40 -5.54 -1.76 -6.95
CA LEU A 40 -5.42 -2.94 -6.12
C LEU A 40 -3.96 -3.33 -5.89
N ALA A 41 -3.15 -3.20 -6.94
CA ALA A 41 -1.78 -3.66 -6.95
C ALA A 41 -0.93 -2.79 -7.88
N ILE A 42 0.38 -2.85 -7.73
CA ILE A 42 1.35 -2.23 -8.61
C ILE A 42 2.48 -3.21 -8.91
N VAL A 43 2.94 -3.24 -10.15
CA VAL A 43 4.17 -3.87 -10.57
C VAL A 43 5.25 -2.79 -10.60
N ALA A 44 6.32 -3.00 -9.85
CA ALA A 44 7.45 -2.09 -9.81
C ALA A 44 8.76 -2.85 -9.62
N ASP A 45 9.82 -2.33 -10.24
CA ASP A 45 11.19 -2.78 -10.04
C ASP A 45 11.89 -1.85 -9.04
N LEU A 46 12.28 -2.40 -7.88
CA LEU A 46 13.00 -1.69 -6.83
C LEU A 46 14.51 -2.04 -6.80
N GLY A 47 15.07 -2.51 -7.92
CA GLY A 47 16.48 -2.90 -8.02
C GLY A 47 16.73 -4.41 -7.82
N GLY A 48 15.66 -5.21 -7.85
CA GLY A 48 15.71 -6.67 -7.73
C GLY A 48 14.83 -7.38 -8.76
N GLY A 49 14.39 -6.67 -9.80
CA GLY A 49 13.47 -7.17 -10.82
C GLY A 49 12.02 -6.72 -10.60
N GLU A 50 11.20 -6.96 -11.60
CA GLU A 50 9.77 -6.63 -11.59
C GLU A 50 9.04 -7.51 -10.58
N LYS A 51 8.46 -6.88 -9.55
CA LYS A 51 7.68 -7.57 -8.53
C LYS A 51 6.27 -7.00 -8.44
N LEU A 52 5.32 -7.87 -8.12
CA LEU A 52 3.96 -7.49 -7.82
C LEU A 52 3.87 -7.04 -6.35
N TRP A 53 3.26 -5.88 -6.15
CA TRP A 53 3.04 -5.26 -4.87
C TRP A 53 1.54 -5.03 -4.66
N LEU A 54 0.97 -5.70 -3.68
CA LEU A 54 -0.45 -5.68 -3.36
C LEU A 54 -0.75 -4.59 -2.34
N LYS A 55 -1.88 -3.91 -2.52
CA LYS A 55 -2.33 -2.88 -1.58
C LYS A 55 -2.85 -3.54 -0.31
N ALA A 56 -2.32 -3.13 0.84
CA ALA A 56 -2.84 -3.57 2.14
C ALA A 56 -3.24 -2.38 3.00
N ASP A 57 -4.16 -2.61 3.92
CA ASP A 57 -4.54 -1.67 4.98
C ASP A 57 -4.10 -2.20 6.35
N GLU A 58 -4.38 -1.49 7.46
CA GLU A 58 -4.00 -1.92 8.81
C GLU A 58 -4.63 -3.27 9.22
N ASP A 59 -5.79 -3.61 8.67
CA ASP A 59 -6.42 -4.92 8.90
C ASP A 59 -5.71 -6.07 8.15
N CYS A 60 -5.17 -5.78 6.96
CA CYS A 60 -4.60 -6.81 6.09
C CYS A 60 -3.09 -6.94 6.26
N ARG A 61 -2.40 -5.91 6.77
CA ARG A 61 -0.94 -5.96 6.99
C ARG A 61 -0.52 -7.17 7.82
N ALA A 62 -1.29 -7.55 8.83
CA ALA A 62 -0.96 -8.65 9.72
C ALA A 62 -0.88 -9.99 8.96
N GLN A 63 -1.71 -10.16 7.94
CA GLN A 63 -1.71 -11.36 7.09
C GLN A 63 -0.48 -11.37 6.16
N PHE A 64 -0.14 -10.23 5.58
CA PHE A 64 1.08 -10.09 4.76
C PHE A 64 2.35 -10.27 5.60
N GLU A 65 2.41 -9.68 6.79
CA GLU A 65 3.53 -9.83 7.72
C GLU A 65 3.66 -11.28 8.20
N ALA A 66 2.55 -11.97 8.47
CA ALA A 66 2.55 -13.39 8.83
C ALA A 66 3.04 -14.29 7.68
N ALA A 67 2.77 -13.91 6.43
CA ALA A 67 3.30 -14.58 5.24
C ALA A 67 4.74 -14.17 4.87
N GLY A 68 5.42 -13.37 5.70
CA GLY A 68 6.80 -12.92 5.46
C GLY A 68 6.94 -11.91 4.32
N CYS A 69 5.87 -11.22 3.93
CA CYS A 69 5.89 -10.28 2.81
C CYS A 69 6.63 -8.98 3.17
N ALA A 70 7.42 -8.47 2.22
CA ALA A 70 8.17 -7.23 2.40
C ALA A 70 7.28 -6.01 2.12
N ARG A 71 7.44 -4.95 2.91
CA ARG A 71 6.77 -3.68 2.65
C ARG A 71 7.47 -2.91 1.52
N PHE A 72 6.68 -2.27 0.67
CA PHE A 72 7.17 -1.40 -0.39
C PHE A 72 7.79 -0.13 0.21
N ILE A 73 9.12 -0.09 0.19
CA ILE A 73 9.93 1.05 0.61
C ILE A 73 10.74 1.50 -0.60
N TYR A 74 10.50 2.71 -1.06
CA TYR A 74 11.20 3.30 -2.20
C TYR A 74 11.91 4.58 -1.76
N GLN A 75 13.04 4.90 -2.40
CA GLN A 75 13.71 6.18 -2.15
C GLN A 75 13.07 7.27 -3.01
N ALA A 76 12.51 8.28 -2.35
CA ALA A 76 12.00 9.48 -3.00
C ALA A 76 12.72 10.71 -2.46
N LYS A 77 13.29 11.54 -3.35
CA LYS A 77 13.97 12.79 -2.98
C LYS A 77 15.04 12.59 -1.88
N GLY A 78 15.82 11.51 -1.97
CA GLY A 78 16.86 11.17 -0.99
C GLY A 78 16.35 10.70 0.37
N LYS A 79 15.05 10.40 0.52
CA LYS A 79 14.45 9.85 1.74
C LYS A 79 13.72 8.53 1.46
N PRO A 80 13.83 7.52 2.34
CA PRO A 80 13.01 6.33 2.22
C PRO A 80 11.55 6.67 2.52
N MET A 81 10.67 6.44 1.55
CA MET A 81 9.22 6.52 1.71
C MET A 81 8.62 5.11 1.64
N GLY A 82 7.93 4.73 2.71
CA GLY A 82 7.15 3.49 2.75
C GLY A 82 5.71 3.75 2.34
N MET A 83 5.18 2.96 1.43
CA MET A 83 3.74 2.90 1.17
C MET A 83 3.14 1.65 1.78
N ASN A 84 1.82 1.60 1.90
CA ASN A 84 1.09 0.40 2.35
C ASN A 84 0.87 -0.56 1.17
N TYR A 85 1.94 -0.88 0.48
CA TYR A 85 1.98 -1.98 -0.48
C TYR A 85 2.92 -3.05 0.05
N TYR A 86 2.57 -4.32 -0.14
CA TYR A 86 3.36 -5.46 0.29
C TYR A 86 3.66 -6.35 -0.92
N SER A 87 4.82 -6.99 -0.92
CA SER A 87 5.18 -7.95 -1.98
C SER A 87 4.19 -9.12 -1.96
N ALA A 88 3.80 -9.61 -3.14
CA ALA A 88 3.08 -10.87 -3.22
C ALA A 88 4.00 -12.03 -2.74
N PRO A 89 3.49 -12.99 -1.94
CA PRO A 89 4.24 -14.18 -1.60
C PRO A 89 4.53 -15.00 -2.86
N GLU A 90 5.70 -15.65 -2.93
CA GLU A 90 6.08 -16.47 -4.11
C GLU A 90 5.08 -17.60 -4.37
N GLU A 91 4.58 -18.26 -3.32
CA GLU A 91 3.49 -19.26 -3.44
C GLU A 91 2.23 -18.68 -4.10
N ALA A 92 1.87 -17.43 -3.80
CA ALA A 92 0.70 -16.81 -4.44
C ALA A 92 0.94 -16.53 -5.93
N MET A 93 2.18 -16.28 -6.33
CA MET A 93 2.55 -16.10 -7.74
C MET A 93 2.56 -17.42 -8.52
N GLU A 94 2.59 -18.59 -7.87
CA GLU A 94 2.56 -19.88 -8.57
C GLU A 94 1.19 -20.22 -9.15
N SER A 95 0.10 -19.71 -8.56
CA SER A 95 -1.26 -20.04 -9.01
C SER A 95 -2.28 -18.94 -8.74
N PRO A 96 -3.20 -18.66 -9.69
CA PRO A 96 -4.30 -17.72 -9.46
C PRO A 96 -5.20 -18.14 -8.28
N ALA A 97 -5.29 -19.44 -7.99
CA ALA A 97 -6.04 -19.94 -6.84
C ALA A 97 -5.39 -19.53 -5.50
N LEU A 98 -4.07 -19.50 -5.44
CA LEU A 98 -3.29 -19.06 -4.27
C LEU A 98 -3.27 -17.54 -4.16
N MET A 99 -3.29 -16.82 -5.29
CA MET A 99 -3.43 -15.36 -5.32
C MET A 99 -4.84 -14.88 -4.95
N ALA A 100 -5.88 -15.67 -5.20
CA ALA A 100 -7.27 -15.30 -4.96
C ALA A 100 -7.57 -14.70 -3.57
N PRO A 101 -7.14 -15.30 -2.44
CA PRO A 101 -7.35 -14.69 -1.13
C PRO A 101 -6.68 -13.31 -1.02
N TRP A 102 -5.45 -13.16 -1.51
CA TRP A 102 -4.69 -11.91 -1.46
C TRP A 102 -5.30 -10.82 -2.36
N ALA A 103 -5.80 -11.20 -3.53
CA ALA A 103 -6.51 -10.34 -4.45
C ALA A 103 -7.78 -9.77 -3.80
N ARG A 104 -8.56 -10.65 -3.15
CA ARG A 104 -9.79 -10.27 -2.42
C ARG A 104 -9.51 -9.35 -1.23
N LEU A 105 -8.44 -9.60 -0.48
CA LEU A 105 -8.00 -8.70 0.60
C LEU A 105 -7.66 -7.31 0.06
N SER A 106 -6.86 -7.25 -1.01
CA SER A 106 -6.49 -5.99 -1.66
C SER A 106 -7.71 -5.21 -2.17
N LEU A 107 -8.69 -5.92 -2.74
CA LEU A 107 -9.97 -5.35 -3.14
C LEU A 107 -10.76 -4.80 -1.96
N ALA A 108 -10.90 -5.57 -0.88
CA ALA A 108 -11.58 -5.12 0.33
C ALA A 108 -10.94 -3.84 0.89
N CYS A 109 -9.60 -3.76 0.91
CA CYS A 109 -8.86 -2.56 1.29
C CYS A 109 -9.17 -1.38 0.37
N ALA A 110 -9.16 -1.58 -0.94
CA ALA A 110 -9.43 -0.52 -1.91
C ALA A 110 -10.88 -0.01 -1.83
N LEU A 111 -11.85 -0.91 -1.62
CA LEU A 111 -13.26 -0.58 -1.39
C LEU A 111 -13.45 0.20 -0.09
N LYS A 112 -12.82 -0.24 1.02
CA LYS A 112 -12.81 0.50 2.29
C LYS A 112 -12.25 1.91 2.10
N ALA A 113 -11.13 2.04 1.40
CA ALA A 113 -10.53 3.34 1.10
C ALA A 113 -11.45 4.24 0.26
N ARG A 114 -12.20 3.68 -0.70
CA ARG A 114 -13.23 4.41 -1.46
C ARG A 114 -14.39 4.86 -0.57
N ALA A 115 -14.91 3.97 0.27
CA ALA A 115 -16.00 4.27 1.20
C ALA A 115 -15.59 5.34 2.23
N ALA A 116 -14.36 5.27 2.73
CA ALA A 116 -13.77 6.26 3.63
C ALA A 116 -13.54 7.63 2.97
N LYS A 117 -13.53 7.72 1.63
CA LYS A 117 -13.52 9.01 0.91
C LYS A 117 -14.92 9.59 0.71
N ILE A 118 -15.97 8.75 0.75
CA ILE A 118 -17.38 9.18 0.57
C ILE A 118 -17.96 9.67 1.90
N LYS A 119 -17.48 9.17 3.05
CA LYS A 119 -17.71 9.78 4.36
C LYS A 119 -16.60 10.79 4.66
N PRO A 120 -16.88 12.00 5.20
CA PRO A 120 -15.81 12.88 5.69
C PRO A 120 -15.00 12.12 6.76
N PRO A 121 -13.66 12.19 6.74
CA PRO A 121 -12.83 11.31 7.53
C PRO A 121 -12.95 11.64 9.02
N ALA A 122 -13.78 10.90 9.74
CA ALA A 122 -13.69 10.79 11.19
C ALA A 122 -12.45 9.93 11.53
N ARG A 123 -11.33 10.60 11.81
CA ARG A 123 -10.15 10.14 12.57
C ARG A 123 -9.71 8.68 12.42
N SER A 124 -8.55 8.48 11.82
CA SER A 124 -7.58 7.46 12.23
C SER A 124 -6.25 8.13 12.56
N LYS A 125 -5.81 7.95 13.80
CA LYS A 125 -4.63 8.53 14.45
C LYS A 125 -3.33 8.03 13.79
N PRO A 126 -2.25 8.82 13.70
CA PRO A 126 -0.91 8.25 13.79
C PRO A 126 -0.60 8.02 15.29
N ALA A 127 -0.40 6.77 15.67
CA ALA A 127 0.24 6.46 16.94
C ALA A 127 1.73 6.84 16.84
N ALA A 128 2.08 8.01 17.38
CA ALA A 128 3.39 8.28 17.94
C ALA A 128 3.20 9.31 19.06
N ALA A 129 3.07 8.80 20.28
CA ALA A 129 3.10 9.60 21.49
C ALA A 129 4.48 10.26 21.62
N LYS A 130 4.52 11.59 21.54
CA LYS A 130 5.46 12.41 22.33
C LYS A 130 4.60 13.20 23.32
N PRO A 131 4.88 13.16 24.63
CA PRO A 131 4.08 13.88 25.61
C PRO A 131 4.23 15.39 25.37
N PRO A 132 3.14 16.19 25.41
CA PRO A 132 3.24 17.64 25.41
C PRO A 132 3.72 18.06 26.80
N GLY A 133 4.97 18.51 26.88
CA GLY A 133 5.50 19.21 28.04
C GLY A 133 4.61 20.41 28.37
N LYS A 134 4.10 20.42 29.59
CA LYS A 134 3.20 21.41 30.20
C LYS A 134 3.52 22.85 29.82
N ALA A 135 2.49 23.57 29.39
CA ALA A 135 2.41 25.00 29.62
C ALA A 135 2.34 25.26 31.14
N VAL A 136 3.23 26.09 31.67
CA VAL A 136 2.98 26.78 32.94
C VAL A 136 2.80 28.26 32.63
N ARG A 137 1.57 28.74 32.84
CA ARG A 137 1.25 30.16 33.01
C ARG A 137 1.80 30.59 34.37
N SER A 138 2.41 31.78 34.47
CA SER A 138 2.48 32.63 35.67
C SER A 138 3.12 33.97 35.24
N ALA A 139 2.34 35.02 34.99
CA ALA A 139 2.04 36.10 35.94
C ALA A 139 3.20 37.10 36.18
N LYS A 140 3.01 38.35 35.71
CA LYS A 140 3.70 39.62 36.09
C LYS A 140 3.31 40.00 37.56
N PRO A 141 3.82 41.07 38.26
CA PRO A 141 4.91 42.08 38.07
C PRO A 141 5.76 42.26 39.39
N PRO A 142 6.40 43.40 39.83
CA PRO A 142 6.72 44.74 39.26
C PRO A 142 8.16 45.34 39.53
N ARG A 143 8.42 46.51 38.90
CA ARG A 143 9.29 47.70 39.21
C ARG A 143 10.60 47.60 40.04
N GLY A 144 11.66 48.25 39.50
CA GLY A 144 12.48 49.26 40.24
C GLY A 144 14.00 49.03 40.32
N ARG A 145 14.79 49.87 39.62
CA ARG A 145 15.87 50.71 40.18
C ARG A 145 16.23 51.81 39.19
#